data_AF-A0A3B8WKM0-F1
#
_entry.id   AF-A0A3B8WKM0-F1
#
_cell.length_a   1.000
_cell.length_b   1.000
_cell.length_c   1.000
_cell.angle_alpha   90.00
_cell.angle_beta   90.00
_cell.angle_gamma   90.00
#
_symmetry.space_group_name_H-M   'P 1'
#
loop_
_entity.id
_entity.type
_entity.pdbx_description
1 polymer ?
#
loop_
_entity_poly.entity_id
_entity_poly.type
_entity_poly.pdbx_seq_one_letter_code
_entity_poly.pdbx_strand_id
1 'polypeptide(L)'
;ALAQPEVTVHRDYHSRNLLVRDSQTVPGVIDFQDAVRGPITYDAVSLLKDCYVRWPEDRLASWLEHFRNASQQAGLHRADADTFQQWFELMGMQRHLKAAGIFARLAIRDGKTGYLADIPRTVSYLRDASARQPAFRHFHEWLCSTVIPAIEQRIGPLPEPGVR
;
A
#
# COMPACT_ATOMS: atom_id res chain seq x y z
N ALA A 1 -5.70 4.32 11.16
CA ALA A 1 -6.99 4.57 10.47
C ALA A 1 -7.86 5.53 11.28
N LEU A 2 -8.32 5.16 12.48
CA LEU A 2 -9.29 5.94 13.25
C LEU A 2 -8.85 7.36 13.67
N ALA A 3 -7.54 7.61 13.75
CA ALA A 3 -7.00 8.95 14.07
C ALA A 3 -6.92 9.89 12.85
N GLN A 4 -7.18 9.40 11.64
CA GLN A 4 -7.09 10.20 10.42
C GLN A 4 -8.45 10.86 10.13
N PRO A 5 -8.47 12.08 9.56
CA PRO A 5 -9.68 12.64 8.97
C PRO A 5 -10.25 11.72 7.90
N GLU A 6 -11.58 11.67 7.84
CA GLU A 6 -12.27 10.87 6.84
C GLU A 6 -12.67 11.71 5.62
N VAL A 7 -12.32 11.22 4.44
CA VAL A 7 -12.63 11.78 3.12
C VAL A 7 -13.30 10.71 2.24
N THR A 8 -13.77 11.08 1.07
CA THR A 8 -14.18 10.08 0.06
C THR A 8 -12.95 9.31 -0.40
N VAL A 9 -13.01 7.98 -0.31
CA VAL A 9 -11.96 7.06 -0.76
C VAL A 9 -12.54 6.12 -1.82
N HIS A 10 -11.83 5.96 -2.93
CA HIS A 10 -12.15 5.05 -4.02
C HIS A 10 -11.97 3.58 -3.61
N ARG A 11 -11.07 3.33 -2.66
CA ARG A 11 -10.62 2.03 -2.15
C ARG A 11 -9.66 1.25 -3.05
N ASP A 12 -9.89 1.30 -4.36
CA ASP A 12 -9.11 0.61 -5.39
C ASP A 12 -8.41 1.59 -6.34
N TYR A 13 -7.91 2.71 -5.80
CA TYR A 13 -7.14 3.72 -6.53
C TYR A 13 -5.69 3.25 -6.77
N HIS A 14 -5.51 2.24 -7.61
CA HIS A 14 -4.21 1.67 -7.97
C HIS A 14 -3.99 1.68 -9.49
N SER A 15 -2.77 1.45 -9.95
CA SER A 15 -2.36 1.62 -11.35
C SER A 15 -3.27 0.93 -12.38
N ARG A 16 -3.84 -0.25 -12.07
CA ARG A 16 -4.74 -0.97 -12.98
C ARG A 16 -6.11 -0.33 -13.20
N ASN A 17 -6.53 0.58 -12.32
CA ASN A 17 -7.80 1.30 -12.39
C ASN A 17 -7.63 2.74 -12.90
N LEU A 18 -6.41 3.09 -13.36
CA LEU A 18 -6.08 4.38 -13.95
C LEU A 18 -5.80 4.23 -15.45
N LEU A 19 -6.64 4.86 -16.27
CA LEU A 19 -6.54 4.81 -17.72
C LEU A 19 -5.76 6.02 -18.24
N VAL A 20 -4.67 5.77 -18.95
CA VAL A 20 -3.94 6.82 -19.67
C VAL A 20 -4.81 7.34 -20.81
N ARG A 21 -4.93 8.66 -20.93
CA ARG A 21 -5.75 9.33 -21.93
C ARG A 21 -4.85 10.16 -22.82
N ASP A 22 -4.98 9.98 -24.13
CA ASP A 22 -4.21 10.76 -25.10
C ASP A 22 -4.46 12.27 -24.89
N SER A 23 -3.37 13.04 -24.85
CA SER A 23 -3.38 14.50 -24.71
C SER A 23 -3.99 15.04 -23.41
N GLN A 24 -4.12 14.22 -22.36
CA GLN A 24 -4.56 14.69 -21.03
C GLN A 24 -3.58 14.29 -19.93
N THR A 25 -3.35 15.21 -18.99
CA THR A 25 -2.48 14.98 -17.82
C THR A 25 -3.19 14.23 -16.70
N VAL A 26 -4.53 14.21 -16.70
CA VAL A 26 -5.34 13.54 -15.68
C VAL A 26 -5.81 12.17 -16.20
N PRO A 27 -5.54 11.07 -15.48
CA PRO A 27 -5.99 9.75 -15.90
C PRO A 27 -7.52 9.63 -15.83
N GLY A 28 -8.09 8.77 -16.68
CA GLY A 28 -9.42 8.24 -16.44
C GLY A 28 -9.42 7.33 -15.21
N VAL A 29 -10.47 7.36 -14.41
CA VAL A 29 -10.59 6.55 -13.19
C VAL A 29 -11.81 5.67 -13.32
N ILE A 30 -11.65 4.36 -13.11
CA ILE A 30 -12.72 3.35 -13.19
C ILE A 30 -12.82 2.57 -11.88
N ASP A 31 -13.89 1.79 -11.72
CA ASP A 31 -14.12 0.91 -10.56
C ASP A 31 -14.43 1.65 -9.24
N PHE A 32 -15.03 2.85 -9.36
CA PHE A 32 -15.35 3.74 -8.23
C PHE A 32 -16.69 3.47 -7.53
N GLN A 33 -17.50 2.51 -8.00
CA GLN A 33 -18.82 2.19 -7.45
C GLN A 33 -18.78 1.80 -5.97
N ASP A 34 -17.61 1.36 -5.54
CA ASP A 34 -17.33 0.87 -4.21
C ASP A 34 -16.80 1.98 -3.29
N ALA A 35 -16.79 3.25 -3.72
CA ALA A 35 -16.27 4.35 -2.91
C ALA A 35 -17.01 4.52 -1.57
N VAL A 36 -16.27 4.84 -0.52
CA VAL A 36 -16.80 5.05 0.84
C VAL A 36 -16.16 6.26 1.51
N ARG A 37 -16.65 6.61 2.69
CA ARG A 37 -15.95 7.53 3.58
C ARG A 37 -14.86 6.77 4.35
N GLY A 38 -13.62 7.25 4.30
CA GLY A 38 -12.49 6.55 4.88
C GLY A 38 -11.24 7.43 5.07
N PRO A 39 -10.14 6.85 5.59
CA PRO A 39 -8.96 7.61 6.00
C PRO A 39 -8.28 8.34 4.83
N ILE A 40 -7.84 9.58 5.05
CA ILE A 40 -7.23 10.42 4.00
C ILE A 40 -6.02 9.79 3.27
N THR A 41 -5.26 8.91 3.94
CA THR A 41 -4.10 8.26 3.30
C THR A 41 -4.47 7.00 2.52
N TYR A 42 -5.73 6.55 2.50
CA TYR A 42 -6.11 5.23 1.99
C TYR A 42 -5.80 5.07 0.49
N ASP A 43 -6.26 6.00 -0.34
CA ASP A 43 -6.03 5.97 -1.79
C ASP A 43 -4.58 6.34 -2.15
N ALA A 44 -3.95 7.25 -1.38
CA ALA A 44 -2.53 7.55 -1.55
C ALA A 44 -1.66 6.29 -1.34
N VAL A 45 -1.94 5.49 -0.32
CA VAL A 45 -1.26 4.19 -0.11
C VAL A 45 -1.55 3.25 -1.27
N SER A 46 -2.80 3.17 -1.72
CA SER A 46 -3.20 2.31 -2.85
C SER A 46 -2.39 2.56 -4.11
N LEU A 47 -2.04 3.82 -4.38
CA LEU A 47 -1.27 4.22 -5.56
C LEU A 47 0.25 4.16 -5.33
N LEU A 48 0.73 4.71 -4.22
CA LEU A 48 2.17 4.91 -3.98
C LEU A 48 2.86 3.65 -3.44
N LYS A 49 2.11 2.75 -2.81
CA LYS A 49 2.57 1.41 -2.41
C LYS A 49 1.69 0.36 -3.09
N ASP A 50 1.56 0.49 -4.40
CA ASP A 50 0.82 -0.48 -5.21
C ASP A 50 1.49 -1.87 -5.13
N CYS A 51 0.69 -2.93 -5.10
CA CYS A 51 1.17 -4.31 -5.07
C CYS A 51 1.80 -4.73 -6.42
N TYR A 52 1.63 -3.95 -7.49
CA TYR A 52 2.14 -4.25 -8.84
C TYR A 52 3.43 -3.53 -9.21
N VAL A 53 3.78 -2.45 -8.52
CA VAL A 53 4.96 -1.63 -8.81
C VAL A 53 5.63 -1.18 -7.53
N ARG A 54 6.97 -1.13 -7.52
CA ARG A 54 7.74 -0.60 -6.42
C ARG A 54 8.50 0.65 -6.85
N TRP A 55 8.38 1.71 -6.06
CA TRP A 55 9.03 2.99 -6.32
C TRP A 55 10.29 3.16 -5.47
N PRO A 56 11.29 3.92 -5.96
CA PRO A 56 12.39 4.42 -5.13
C PRO A 56 11.87 5.21 -3.91
N GLU A 57 12.53 5.05 -2.75
CA GLU A 57 12.06 5.66 -1.49
C GLU A 57 12.04 7.19 -1.54
N ASP A 58 13.01 7.81 -2.20
CA ASP A 58 13.11 9.25 -2.41
C ASP A 58 11.93 9.80 -3.22
N ARG A 59 11.53 9.08 -4.28
CA ARG A 59 10.34 9.45 -5.07
C ARG A 59 9.05 9.28 -4.29
N LEU A 60 8.91 8.18 -3.55
CA LEU A 60 7.74 7.94 -2.72
C LEU A 60 7.60 9.03 -1.64
N ALA A 61 8.70 9.38 -0.96
CA ALA A 61 8.72 10.44 0.04
C ALA A 61 8.32 11.80 -0.57
N SER A 62 8.87 12.14 -1.73
CA SER A 62 8.54 13.38 -2.44
C SER A 62 7.06 13.47 -2.85
N TRP A 63 6.49 12.40 -3.42
CA TRP A 63 5.07 12.36 -3.80
C TRP A 63 4.14 12.38 -2.59
N LEU A 64 4.50 11.69 -1.51
CA LEU A 64 3.71 11.72 -0.29
C LEU A 64 3.68 13.12 0.32
N GLU A 65 4.83 13.80 0.36
CA GLU A 65 4.93 15.18 0.87
C GLU A 65 4.16 16.16 -0.01
N HIS A 66 4.20 15.98 -1.35
CA HIS A 66 3.36 16.75 -2.26
C HIS A 66 1.87 16.56 -1.95
N PHE A 67 1.42 15.32 -1.78
CA PHE A 67 0.03 15.01 -1.43
C PHE A 67 -0.38 15.59 -0.06
N ARG A 68 0.50 15.49 0.95
CA ARG A 68 0.28 16.08 2.28
C ARG A 68 0.10 17.59 2.19
N ASN A 69 0.98 18.29 1.48
CA ASN A 69 0.89 19.75 1.34
C ASN A 69 -0.38 20.17 0.59
N ALA A 70 -0.71 19.51 -0.52
CA ALA A 70 -1.92 19.81 -1.28
C ALA A 70 -3.20 19.58 -0.47
N SER A 71 -3.29 18.45 0.24
CA SER A 71 -4.46 18.13 1.08
C SER A 71 -4.56 18.99 2.34
N GLN A 72 -3.43 19.42 2.91
CA GLN A 72 -3.39 20.39 4.00
C GLN A 72 -3.88 21.78 3.53
N GLN A 73 -3.41 22.26 2.36
CA GLN A 73 -3.86 23.53 1.77
C GLN A 73 -5.36 23.52 1.44
N ALA A 74 -5.89 22.35 1.04
CA ALA A 74 -7.33 22.14 0.83
C ALA A 74 -8.14 22.05 2.15
N GLY A 75 -7.50 22.17 3.32
CA GLY A 75 -8.16 22.14 4.63
C GLY A 75 -8.64 20.76 5.08
N LEU A 76 -8.17 19.68 4.45
CA LEU A 76 -8.63 18.31 4.74
C LEU A 76 -8.03 17.75 6.02
N HIS A 77 -6.88 18.27 6.47
CA HIS A 77 -6.23 17.88 7.72
C HIS A 77 -5.29 18.98 8.23
N ARG A 78 -4.76 18.78 9.46
CA ARG A 78 -3.75 19.65 10.08
C ARG A 78 -2.47 18.92 10.50
N ALA A 79 -2.35 17.63 10.17
CA ALA A 79 -1.17 16.82 10.48
C ALA A 79 0.12 17.41 9.89
N ASP A 80 1.18 17.39 10.70
CA ASP A 80 2.56 17.64 10.26
C ASP A 80 3.10 16.46 9.43
N ALA A 81 4.35 16.60 8.95
CA ALA A 81 5.00 15.61 8.11
C ALA A 81 5.11 14.24 8.81
N ASP A 82 5.59 14.22 10.06
CA ASP A 82 5.82 12.98 10.80
C ASP A 82 4.51 12.22 11.10
N THR A 83 3.48 12.95 11.52
CA THR A 83 2.15 12.37 11.78
C THR A 83 1.56 11.79 10.50
N PHE A 84 1.66 12.52 9.39
CA PHE A 84 1.12 12.07 8.10
C PHE A 84 1.90 10.88 7.53
N GLN A 85 3.22 10.88 7.69
CA GLN A 85 4.06 9.73 7.35
C GLN A 85 3.65 8.51 8.17
N GLN A 86 3.44 8.66 9.48
CA GLN A 86 3.01 7.55 10.32
C GLN A 86 1.61 7.05 9.92
N TRP A 87 0.68 7.93 9.59
CA TRP A 87 -0.62 7.57 9.04
C TRP A 87 -0.51 6.73 7.77
N PHE A 88 0.34 7.17 6.84
CA PHE A 88 0.60 6.50 5.58
C PHE A 88 1.26 5.13 5.77
N GLU A 89 2.26 5.02 6.65
CA GLU A 89 2.92 3.74 6.97
C GLU A 89 1.96 2.71 7.57
N LEU A 90 1.20 3.10 8.60
CA LEU A 90 0.25 2.21 9.27
C LEU A 90 -0.90 1.79 8.35
N MET A 91 -1.35 2.71 7.49
CA MET A 91 -2.35 2.39 6.47
C MET A 91 -1.80 1.43 5.42
N GLY A 92 -0.54 1.62 5.02
CA GLY A 92 0.25 0.67 4.25
C GLY A 92 0.19 -0.73 4.86
N MET A 93 0.61 -0.87 6.12
CA MET A 93 0.63 -2.18 6.78
C MET A 93 -0.74 -2.87 6.76
N GLN A 94 -1.80 -2.14 7.09
CA GLN A 94 -3.16 -2.70 7.08
C GLN A 94 -3.58 -3.17 5.69
N ARG A 95 -3.33 -2.35 4.65
CA ARG A 95 -3.73 -2.67 3.27
C ARG A 95 -2.95 -3.84 2.69
N HIS A 96 -1.63 -3.87 2.86
CA HIS A 96 -0.81 -4.97 2.33
C HIS A 96 -1.11 -6.29 3.02
N LEU A 97 -1.38 -6.28 4.34
CA LEU A 97 -1.79 -7.49 5.06
C LEU A 97 -3.11 -8.04 4.53
N LYS A 98 -4.09 -7.15 4.31
CA LYS A 98 -5.37 -7.52 3.67
C LYS A 98 -5.17 -8.06 2.26
N ALA A 99 -4.35 -7.40 1.43
CA ALA A 99 -4.07 -7.80 0.05
C ALA A 99 -3.42 -9.18 -0.03
N ALA A 100 -2.38 -9.44 0.78
CA ALA A 100 -1.73 -10.75 0.84
C ALA A 100 -2.72 -11.87 1.20
N GLY A 101 -3.62 -11.62 2.17
CA GLY A 101 -4.69 -12.55 2.52
C GLY A 101 -5.70 -12.78 1.39
N ILE A 102 -6.07 -11.72 0.65
CA ILE A 102 -6.96 -11.83 -0.51
C ILE A 102 -6.31 -12.66 -1.62
N PHE A 103 -5.04 -12.40 -1.95
CA PHE A 103 -4.31 -13.16 -2.98
C PHE A 103 -4.18 -14.64 -2.62
N ALA A 104 -3.84 -14.95 -1.37
CA ALA A 104 -3.81 -16.33 -0.89
C ALA A 104 -5.19 -17.00 -0.99
N ARG A 105 -6.26 -16.31 -0.57
CA ARG A 105 -7.64 -16.83 -0.67
C ARG A 105 -8.06 -17.09 -2.11
N LEU A 106 -7.77 -16.17 -3.04
CA LEU A 106 -8.09 -16.31 -4.46
C LEU A 106 -7.40 -17.54 -5.07
N ALA A 107 -6.16 -17.81 -4.67
CA ALA A 107 -5.43 -19.00 -5.12
C ALA A 107 -6.03 -20.29 -4.54
N ILE A 108 -6.28 -20.34 -3.23
CA ILE A 108 -6.75 -21.55 -2.53
C ILE A 108 -8.19 -21.90 -2.90
N ARG A 109 -9.10 -20.91 -2.88
CA ARG A 109 -10.54 -21.12 -3.04
C ARG A 109 -10.96 -21.11 -4.51
N ASP A 110 -10.42 -20.16 -5.28
CA ASP A 110 -10.92 -19.86 -6.63
C ASP A 110 -9.97 -20.35 -7.74
N GLY A 111 -8.87 -21.03 -7.38
CA GLY A 111 -7.89 -21.56 -8.33
C GLY A 111 -7.10 -20.49 -9.09
N LYS A 112 -7.21 -19.21 -8.69
CA LYS A 112 -6.55 -18.08 -9.37
C LYS A 112 -5.09 -17.93 -8.92
N THR A 113 -4.27 -18.92 -9.26
CA THR A 113 -2.86 -19.02 -8.84
C THR A 113 -1.97 -17.88 -9.32
N GLY A 114 -2.36 -17.15 -10.38
CA GLY A 114 -1.62 -16.00 -10.88
C GLY A 114 -1.36 -14.90 -9.85
N TYR A 115 -2.24 -14.75 -8.84
CA TYR A 115 -2.06 -13.78 -7.76
C TYR A 115 -0.96 -14.14 -6.75
N LEU A 116 -0.49 -15.40 -6.74
CA LEU A 116 0.60 -15.80 -5.85
C LEU A 116 1.88 -15.02 -6.16
N ALA A 117 2.12 -14.67 -7.43
CA ALA A 117 3.30 -13.91 -7.84
C ALA A 117 3.35 -12.48 -7.24
N ASP A 118 2.21 -11.92 -6.81
CA ASP A 118 2.15 -10.60 -6.19
C ASP A 118 2.39 -10.63 -4.66
N ILE A 119 2.32 -11.81 -4.03
CA ILE A 119 2.49 -11.98 -2.58
C ILE A 119 3.89 -11.58 -2.10
N PRO A 120 5.00 -12.02 -2.73
CA PRO A 120 6.35 -11.63 -2.28
C PRO A 120 6.54 -10.11 -2.23
N ARG A 121 6.11 -9.38 -3.28
CA ARG A 121 6.19 -7.91 -3.29
C ARG A 121 5.33 -7.31 -2.19
N THR A 122 4.09 -7.76 -2.04
CA THR A 122 3.15 -7.29 -1.01
C THR A 122 3.72 -7.47 0.40
N VAL A 123 4.34 -8.63 0.68
CA VAL A 123 4.93 -8.93 1.98
C VAL A 123 6.23 -8.16 2.22
N SER A 124 6.99 -7.83 1.18
CA SER A 124 8.18 -6.97 1.33
C SER A 124 7.82 -5.58 1.90
N TYR A 125 6.67 -5.01 1.53
CA TYR A 125 6.19 -3.76 2.14
C TYR A 125 5.87 -3.92 3.63
N LEU A 126 5.31 -5.09 4.05
CA LEU A 126 5.05 -5.38 5.46
C LEU A 126 6.35 -5.51 6.25
N ARG A 127 7.36 -6.19 5.69
CA ARG A 127 8.69 -6.32 6.29
C ARG A 127 9.32 -4.95 6.52
N ASP A 128 9.37 -4.14 5.49
CA ASP A 128 10.07 -2.86 5.51
C ASP A 128 9.36 -1.83 6.41
N ALA A 129 8.02 -1.81 6.41
CA ALA A 129 7.24 -0.93 7.29
C ALA A 129 7.33 -1.34 8.77
N SER A 130 7.22 -2.65 9.05
CA SER A 130 7.30 -3.15 10.43
C SER A 130 8.67 -2.98 11.05
N ALA A 131 9.75 -3.07 10.26
CA ALA A 131 11.13 -2.82 10.71
C ALA A 131 11.34 -1.39 11.25
N ARG A 132 10.60 -0.41 10.70
CA ARG A 132 10.72 1.02 11.05
C ARG A 132 9.86 1.42 12.26
N GLN A 133 9.11 0.49 12.83
CA GLN A 133 8.12 0.79 13.86
C GLN A 133 8.35 -0.07 15.10
N PRO A 134 8.89 0.50 16.21
CA PRO A 134 9.18 -0.26 17.43
C PRO A 134 7.97 -1.03 17.98
N ALA A 135 6.76 -0.48 17.83
CA ALA A 135 5.52 -1.11 18.26
C ALA A 135 5.20 -2.43 17.52
N PHE A 136 5.79 -2.67 16.34
CA PHE A 136 5.59 -3.88 15.55
C PHE A 136 6.76 -4.86 15.62
N ARG A 137 7.67 -4.72 16.59
CA ARG A 137 8.86 -5.59 16.69
C ARG A 137 8.52 -7.09 16.65
N HIS A 138 7.57 -7.54 17.47
CA HIS A 138 7.18 -8.96 17.49
C HIS A 138 6.52 -9.42 16.19
N PHE A 139 5.75 -8.55 15.55
CA PHE A 139 5.17 -8.83 14.24
C PHE A 139 6.26 -8.95 13.17
N HIS A 140 7.24 -8.05 13.18
CA HIS A 140 8.39 -8.07 12.28
C HIS A 140 9.21 -9.36 12.45
N GLU A 141 9.55 -9.71 13.69
CA GLU A 141 10.28 -10.94 14.03
C GLU A 141 9.54 -12.17 13.48
N TRP A 142 8.23 -12.31 13.77
CA TRP A 142 7.41 -13.42 13.25
C TRP A 142 7.34 -13.45 11.73
N LEU A 143 7.17 -12.28 11.10
CA LEU A 143 7.10 -12.18 9.65
C LEU A 143 8.40 -12.69 9.01
N CYS A 144 9.54 -12.27 9.53
CA CYS A 144 10.86 -12.66 9.05
C CYS A 144 11.24 -14.11 9.38
N SER A 145 10.87 -14.63 10.54
CA SER A 145 11.25 -15.98 10.97
C SER A 145 10.32 -17.08 10.47
N THR A 146 9.08 -16.75 10.10
CA THR A 146 8.04 -17.74 9.84
C THR A 146 7.37 -17.57 8.49
N VAL A 147 6.87 -16.36 8.19
CA VAL A 147 6.05 -16.14 7.00
C VAL A 147 6.90 -16.03 5.73
N ILE A 148 7.95 -15.21 5.78
CA ILE A 148 8.84 -14.98 4.63
C ILE A 148 9.50 -16.29 4.17
N PRO A 149 10.11 -17.12 5.03
CA PRO A 149 10.70 -18.39 4.60
C PRO A 149 9.68 -19.32 3.93
N ALA A 150 8.43 -19.36 4.42
CA ALA A 150 7.38 -20.18 3.82
C ALA A 150 6.95 -19.66 2.44
N ILE A 151 6.92 -18.34 2.23
CA ILE A 151 6.66 -17.73 0.92
C ILE A 151 7.80 -18.05 -0.04
N GLU A 152 9.05 -17.89 0.38
CA GLU A 152 10.22 -18.13 -0.47
C GLU A 152 10.30 -19.59 -0.91
N GLN A 153 9.95 -20.53 -0.04
CA GLN A 153 9.92 -21.95 -0.36
C GLN A 153 8.79 -22.33 -1.33
N ARG A 154 7.62 -21.70 -1.22
CA ARG A 154 6.39 -22.15 -1.93
C ARG A 154 6.05 -21.34 -3.17
N ILE A 155 6.46 -20.07 -3.21
CA ILE A 155 6.03 -19.09 -4.22
C ILE A 155 7.26 -18.53 -4.94
N GLY A 156 8.24 -18.04 -4.19
CA GLY A 156 9.44 -17.43 -4.74
C GLY A 156 10.02 -16.34 -3.84
N PRO A 157 11.24 -15.87 -4.16
CA PRO A 157 11.99 -14.94 -3.32
C PRO A 157 11.26 -13.61 -3.14
N LEU A 158 11.39 -13.01 -1.97
CA LEU A 158 11.00 -11.61 -1.78
C LEU A 158 11.99 -10.68 -2.48
N PRO A 159 11.55 -9.51 -2.95
CA PRO A 159 12.47 -8.46 -3.37
C PRO A 159 13.44 -8.10 -2.24
N GLU A 160 14.72 -8.03 -2.59
CA GLU A 160 15.77 -7.52 -1.71
C GLU A 160 15.40 -6.12 -1.21
N PRO A 161 15.69 -5.78 0.06
CA PRO A 161 15.48 -4.43 0.58
C PRO A 161 16.15 -3.40 -0.33
N GLY A 162 15.39 -2.41 -0.81
CA GLY A 162 15.91 -1.32 -1.65
C GLY A 162 16.17 -1.66 -3.12
N VAL A 163 15.90 -2.89 -3.58
CA VAL A 163 16.02 -3.26 -5.01
C VAL A 163 14.68 -3.08 -5.73
N ARG A 164 14.76 -2.54 -6.95
CA ARG A 164 13.62 -2.20 -7.83
C ARG A 164 12.91 -3.44 -8.36
#